data_AF-A0A955ZEQ6-F1
#
_entry.id   AF-A0A955ZEQ6-F1
#
_cell.length_a   1.000
_cell.length_b   1.000
_cell.length_c   1.000
_cell.angle_alpha   90.00
_cell.angle_beta   90.00
_cell.angle_gamma   90.00
#
_symmetry.space_group_name_H-M   'P 1'
#
loop_
_entity.id
_entity.type
_entity.pdbx_description
1 polymer ?
#
loop_
_entity_poly.entity_id
_entity_poly.type
_entity_poly.pdbx_seq_one_letter_code
_entity_poly.pdbx_strand_id
1 'polypeptide(L)'
;MRRASVLLSSLILLAGCRSPKTAYGEKLQYGDFAFVLGEGSSWHGYDVLRIAATGECWYTFAKLEGDETVWHGAEFTVDEATLAKLRGELNEARYFSLQDRYGDPKVSDGTQRFVKVRVGENRKSVRCDDACPPEIVRLSEFVHQTILDPRVDDFGGAKVIDRAEATEPESFE
;
A
#
# COMPACT_ATOMS: atom_id res chain seq x y z
N MET A 1 31.32 -21.46 55.77
CA MET A 1 31.57 -20.30 54.88
C MET A 1 31.01 -20.61 53.49
N ARG A 2 29.86 -20.04 53.11
CA ARG A 2 29.24 -20.19 51.77
C ARG A 2 29.36 -18.86 51.05
N ARG A 3 30.04 -18.81 49.90
CA ARG A 3 30.14 -17.63 49.04
C ARG A 3 29.01 -17.68 48.00
N ALA A 4 28.15 -16.68 48.00
CA ALA A 4 27.18 -16.43 46.94
C ALA A 4 27.82 -15.49 45.92
N SER A 5 27.94 -15.93 44.68
CA SER A 5 28.34 -15.08 43.55
C SER A 5 27.09 -14.59 42.84
N VAL A 6 26.92 -13.27 42.83
CA VAL A 6 25.85 -12.56 42.11
C VAL A 6 26.28 -12.41 40.65
N LEU A 7 25.50 -12.99 39.73
CA LEU A 7 25.65 -12.79 38.29
C LEU A 7 24.84 -11.56 37.88
N LEU A 8 25.53 -10.44 37.63
CA LEU A 8 24.98 -9.27 36.96
C LEU A 8 24.80 -9.62 35.47
N SER A 9 23.56 -9.82 35.03
CA SER A 9 23.23 -9.91 33.59
C SER A 9 23.04 -8.50 33.04
N SER A 10 24.00 -8.05 32.24
CA SER A 10 23.92 -6.82 31.46
C SER A 10 22.88 -6.99 30.35
N LEU A 11 21.72 -6.35 30.50
CA LEU A 11 20.76 -6.17 29.42
C LEU A 11 21.31 -5.10 28.45
N ILE A 12 21.79 -5.52 27.28
CA ILE A 12 22.11 -4.63 26.18
C ILE A 12 20.79 -4.30 25.47
N LEU A 13 20.31 -3.07 25.65
CA LEU A 13 19.23 -2.48 24.86
C LEU A 13 19.72 -2.36 23.41
N LEU A 14 19.23 -3.25 22.54
CA LEU A 14 19.29 -3.03 21.10
C LEU A 14 18.42 -1.81 20.80
N ALA A 15 19.08 -0.66 20.60
CA ALA A 15 18.48 0.48 19.95
C ALA A 15 18.12 0.04 18.53
N GLY A 16 16.87 -0.35 18.31
CA GLY A 16 16.34 -0.61 16.99
C GLY A 16 16.59 0.61 16.12
N CYS A 17 17.29 0.41 15.01
CA CYS A 17 17.38 1.40 13.95
C CYS A 17 15.96 1.78 13.56
N ARG A 18 15.52 2.96 14.02
CA ARG A 18 14.25 3.54 13.61
C ARG A 18 14.48 4.00 12.17
N SER A 19 13.97 3.24 11.21
CA SER A 19 13.97 3.66 9.81
C SER A 19 13.44 5.10 9.72
N PRO A 20 14.06 5.97 8.90
CA PRO A 20 13.60 7.33 8.74
C PRO A 20 12.12 7.30 8.33
N LYS A 21 11.26 7.92 9.15
CA LYS A 21 9.86 8.16 8.81
C LYS A 21 9.86 8.86 7.46
N THR A 22 9.42 8.17 6.42
CA THR A 22 9.24 8.81 5.12
C THR A 22 8.18 9.89 5.29
N ALA A 23 8.33 11.03 4.60
CA ALA A 23 7.39 12.15 4.65
C ALA A 23 5.92 11.76 4.34
N TYR A 24 5.71 10.55 3.81
CA TYR A 24 4.41 9.99 3.46
C TYR A 24 3.68 9.29 4.61
N GLY A 25 4.39 8.74 5.61
CA GLY A 25 3.77 8.12 6.78
C GLY A 25 2.97 9.13 7.60
N GLU A 26 3.42 10.39 7.65
CA GLU A 26 2.71 11.51 8.29
C GLU A 26 1.39 11.86 7.58
N LYS A 27 1.31 11.74 6.25
CA LYS A 27 0.10 12.06 5.47
C LYS A 27 -1.05 11.07 5.71
N LEU A 28 -0.74 9.83 6.05
CA LEU A 28 -1.75 8.81 6.36
C LEU A 28 -2.23 8.84 7.83
N GLN A 29 -1.77 9.79 8.66
CA GLN A 29 -2.13 9.80 10.10
C GLN A 29 -3.51 10.37 10.41
N TYR A 30 -4.22 10.95 9.44
CA TYR A 30 -5.56 11.49 9.66
C TYR A 30 -6.64 10.39 9.57
N GLY A 31 -7.15 9.99 10.74
CA GLY A 31 -8.41 9.25 10.90
C GLY A 31 -8.29 7.73 11.04
N ASP A 32 -9.45 7.13 11.31
CA ASP A 32 -9.62 5.69 11.59
C ASP A 32 -9.54 4.81 10.35
N PHE A 33 -9.17 5.33 9.18
CA PHE A 33 -9.15 4.55 7.93
C PHE A 33 -7.97 4.94 7.03
N ALA A 34 -7.29 3.95 6.46
CA ALA A 34 -6.36 4.15 5.35
C ALA A 34 -6.39 2.92 4.41
N PHE A 35 -6.29 3.18 3.11
CA PHE A 35 -6.28 2.16 2.07
C PHE A 35 -5.08 2.37 1.15
N VAL A 36 -4.44 1.27 0.74
CA VAL A 36 -3.40 1.25 -0.29
C VAL A 36 -3.67 0.09 -1.24
N LEU A 37 -3.64 0.35 -2.53
CA LEU A 37 -3.58 -0.66 -3.58
C LEU A 37 -2.28 -0.44 -4.37
N GLY A 38 -1.50 -1.49 -4.55
CA GLY A 38 -0.37 -1.50 -5.46
C GLY A 38 -0.49 -2.61 -6.49
N GLU A 39 -0.21 -2.31 -7.75
CA GLU A 39 -0.28 -3.25 -8.86
C GLU A 39 0.92 -3.08 -9.79
N GLY A 40 1.54 -4.19 -10.18
CA GLY A 40 2.74 -4.17 -11.02
C GLY A 40 3.59 -5.41 -10.83
N SER A 41 4.91 -5.25 -10.82
CA SER A 41 5.83 -6.36 -10.49
C SER A 41 7.03 -5.88 -9.71
N SER A 42 7.66 -6.78 -8.97
CA SER A 42 8.88 -6.46 -8.21
C SER A 42 10.04 -6.00 -9.09
N TRP A 43 10.03 -6.30 -10.40
CA TRP A 43 11.08 -5.88 -11.33
C TRP A 43 10.82 -4.49 -11.89
N HIS A 44 9.57 -4.20 -12.25
CA HIS A 44 9.19 -2.97 -12.93
C HIS A 44 8.72 -1.87 -11.95
N GLY A 45 8.34 -2.24 -10.74
CA GLY A 45 7.70 -1.36 -9.77
C GLY A 45 6.18 -1.55 -9.73
N TYR A 46 5.52 -0.75 -8.90
CA TYR A 46 4.08 -0.79 -8.73
C TYR A 46 3.47 0.58 -9.00
N ASP A 47 2.35 0.59 -9.71
CA ASP A 47 1.42 1.70 -9.63
C ASP A 47 0.73 1.61 -8.26
N VAL A 48 0.75 2.69 -7.48
CA VAL A 48 0.29 2.68 -6.08
C VAL A 48 -0.71 3.79 -5.86
N LEU A 49 -1.95 3.41 -5.55
CA LEU A 49 -2.99 4.32 -5.04
C LEU A 49 -3.03 4.23 -3.51
N ARG A 50 -3.03 5.40 -2.87
CA ARG A 50 -3.23 5.56 -1.42
C ARG A 50 -4.42 6.46 -1.18
N ILE A 51 -5.24 6.11 -0.19
CA ILE A 51 -6.44 6.86 0.17
C ILE A 51 -6.49 7.03 1.70
N ALA A 52 -6.56 8.28 2.17
CA ALA A 52 -6.75 8.61 3.59
C ALA A 52 -8.24 8.59 3.98
N ALA A 53 -8.53 8.64 5.29
CA ALA A 53 -9.90 8.67 5.80
C ALA A 53 -10.71 9.89 5.32
N THR A 54 -10.02 10.98 4.96
CA THR A 54 -10.56 12.24 4.44
C THR A 54 -10.94 12.18 2.96
N GLY A 55 -10.57 11.12 2.24
CA GLY A 55 -10.73 11.01 0.79
C GLY A 55 -9.58 11.60 -0.01
N GLU A 56 -8.56 12.15 0.65
CA GLU A 56 -7.32 12.55 0.00
C GLU A 56 -6.61 11.33 -0.57
N CYS A 57 -6.23 11.43 -1.85
CA CYS A 57 -5.65 10.36 -2.63
C CYS A 57 -4.27 10.76 -3.16
N TRP A 58 -3.35 9.81 -3.14
CA TRP A 58 -2.04 9.91 -3.80
C TRP A 58 -1.89 8.71 -4.73
N TYR A 59 -1.69 8.98 -6.01
CA TYR A 59 -1.50 7.96 -7.02
C TYR A 59 -0.15 8.15 -7.68
N THR A 60 0.73 7.16 -7.54
CA THR A 60 2.02 7.10 -8.23
C THR A 60 1.97 6.02 -9.29
N PHE A 61 2.37 6.32 -10.51
CA PHE A 61 2.25 5.38 -11.62
C PHE A 61 3.35 5.59 -12.65
N ALA A 62 3.66 4.52 -13.38
CA ALA A 62 4.63 4.56 -14.47
C ALA A 62 3.94 4.84 -15.82
N LYS A 63 4.57 5.66 -16.67
CA LYS A 63 4.22 5.84 -18.09
C LYS A 63 5.43 5.51 -18.95
N LEU A 64 5.17 4.97 -20.14
CA LEU A 64 6.19 4.86 -21.18
C LEU A 64 6.22 6.17 -21.96
N GLU A 65 7.34 6.89 -21.87
CA GLU A 65 7.60 8.10 -22.63
C GLU A 65 8.75 7.82 -23.61
N GLY A 66 8.39 7.40 -24.83
CA GLY A 66 9.36 6.85 -25.78
C GLY A 66 9.84 5.45 -25.34
N ASP A 67 11.15 5.29 -25.18
CA ASP A 67 11.78 4.05 -24.71
C ASP A 67 12.05 4.05 -23.20
N GLU A 68 11.68 5.11 -22.48
CA GLU A 68 11.93 5.27 -21.05
C GLU A 68 10.66 5.08 -20.22
N THR A 69 10.82 4.47 -19.04
CA THR A 69 9.78 4.41 -18.02
C THR A 69 9.92 5.62 -17.10
N VAL A 70 8.93 6.52 -17.15
CA VAL A 70 8.88 7.74 -16.34
C VAL A 70 7.82 7.59 -15.27
N TRP A 71 8.15 7.96 -14.03
CA TRP A 71 7.24 7.88 -12.89
C TRP A 71 6.54 9.22 -12.68
N HIS A 72 5.23 9.15 -12.45
CA HIS A 72 4.40 10.31 -12.19
C HIS A 72 3.69 10.19 -10.84
N GLY A 73 3.39 11.34 -10.25
CA GLY A 73 2.55 11.47 -9.06
C GLY A 73 1.36 12.39 -9.34
N ALA A 74 0.17 11.92 -8.95
CA ALA A 74 -1.06 12.69 -8.95
C ALA A 74 -1.65 12.73 -7.53
N GLU A 75 -2.15 13.91 -7.14
CA GLU A 75 -2.89 14.10 -5.90
C GLU A 75 -4.31 14.54 -6.26
N PHE A 76 -5.32 13.93 -5.64
CA PHE A 76 -6.72 14.26 -5.88
C PHE A 76 -7.58 13.89 -4.68
N THR A 77 -8.89 14.14 -4.74
CA THR A 77 -9.83 13.74 -3.70
C THR A 77 -10.96 12.88 -4.26
N VAL A 78 -11.46 11.98 -3.43
CA VAL A 78 -12.72 11.25 -3.63
C VAL A 78 -13.74 11.73 -2.61
N ASP A 79 -15.02 11.73 -3.00
CA ASP A 79 -16.10 12.07 -2.08
C ASP A 79 -16.38 10.96 -1.05
N GLU A 80 -17.09 11.32 0.01
CA GLU A 80 -17.47 10.36 1.07
C GLU A 80 -18.34 9.22 0.52
N ALA A 81 -19.12 9.45 -0.53
CA ALA A 81 -19.94 8.39 -1.15
C ALA A 81 -19.07 7.31 -1.79
N THR A 82 -17.98 7.71 -2.46
CA THR A 82 -16.97 6.83 -3.04
C THR A 82 -16.18 6.10 -1.95
N LEU A 83 -15.79 6.78 -0.88
CA LEU A 83 -15.16 6.14 0.28
C LEU A 83 -16.07 5.10 0.94
N ALA A 84 -17.34 5.42 1.12
CA ALA A 84 -18.31 4.49 1.69
C ALA A 84 -18.47 3.23 0.83
N LYS A 85 -18.47 3.37 -0.50
CA LYS A 85 -18.47 2.24 -1.44
C LYS A 85 -17.20 1.40 -1.32
N LEU A 86 -16.02 2.03 -1.25
CA LEU A 86 -14.75 1.32 -1.04
C LEU A 86 -14.77 0.50 0.26
N ARG A 87 -15.27 1.07 1.36
CA ARG A 87 -15.44 0.35 2.64
C ARG A 87 -16.45 -0.80 2.49
N GLY A 88 -17.50 -0.62 1.69
CA GLY A 88 -18.45 -1.66 1.32
C GLY A 88 -17.79 -2.83 0.61
N GLU A 89 -16.95 -2.58 -0.41
CA GLU A 89 -16.20 -3.61 -1.13
C GLU A 89 -15.24 -4.39 -0.20
N LEU A 90 -14.55 -3.70 0.71
CA LEU A 90 -13.68 -4.33 1.71
C LEU A 90 -14.46 -5.25 2.67
N ASN A 91 -15.67 -4.85 3.06
CA ASN A 91 -16.54 -5.65 3.93
C ASN A 91 -17.10 -6.87 3.19
N GLU A 92 -17.53 -6.70 1.94
CA GLU A 92 -18.04 -7.79 1.10
C GLU A 92 -16.95 -8.84 0.83
N ALA A 93 -15.72 -8.38 0.57
CA ALA A 93 -14.53 -9.22 0.46
C ALA A 93 -14.13 -9.92 1.77
N ARG A 94 -14.76 -9.57 2.90
CA ARG A 94 -14.35 -9.97 4.25
C ARG A 94 -12.84 -9.82 4.44
N TYR A 95 -12.32 -8.67 4.01
CA TYR A 95 -10.89 -8.46 3.76
C TYR A 95 -9.98 -8.86 4.94
N PHE A 96 -10.38 -8.54 6.18
CA PHE A 96 -9.61 -8.88 7.38
C PHE A 96 -9.51 -10.39 7.68
N SER A 97 -10.36 -11.21 7.05
CA SER A 97 -10.34 -12.68 7.16
C SER A 97 -9.55 -13.37 6.04
N LEU A 98 -9.08 -12.64 5.02
CA LEU A 98 -8.25 -13.19 3.95
C LEU A 98 -6.87 -13.63 4.47
N GLN A 99 -6.16 -14.46 3.72
CA GLN A 99 -4.75 -14.79 4.00
C GLN A 99 -3.86 -13.59 3.68
N ASP A 100 -2.72 -13.47 4.35
CA ASP A 100 -1.78 -12.37 4.09
C ASP A 100 -1.09 -12.50 2.73
N ARG A 101 -0.96 -13.73 2.22
CA ARG A 101 -0.29 -14.03 0.95
C ARG A 101 -1.02 -15.11 0.18
N TYR A 102 -1.19 -14.86 -1.11
CA TYR A 102 -1.57 -15.84 -2.12
C TYR A 102 -0.45 -15.90 -3.14
N GLY A 103 -0.10 -17.09 -3.62
CA GLY A 103 0.90 -17.17 -4.66
C GLY A 103 1.00 -18.54 -5.31
N ASP A 104 1.35 -18.55 -6.59
CA ASP A 104 1.75 -19.75 -7.31
C ASP A 104 3.28 -19.85 -7.32
N PRO A 105 3.90 -20.88 -6.70
CA PRO A 105 5.34 -21.05 -6.69
C PRO A 105 5.97 -21.19 -8.10
N LYS A 106 5.16 -21.36 -9.15
CA LYS A 106 5.61 -21.41 -10.55
C LYS A 106 5.71 -20.04 -11.21
N VAL A 107 5.13 -19.00 -10.61
CA VAL A 107 5.19 -17.63 -11.13
C VAL A 107 6.50 -16.99 -10.68
N SER A 108 7.43 -16.84 -11.63
CA SER A 108 8.76 -16.25 -11.37
C SER A 108 8.75 -14.73 -11.51
N ASP A 109 7.95 -14.21 -12.44
CA ASP A 109 7.65 -12.80 -12.64
C ASP A 109 6.25 -12.72 -13.26
N GLY A 110 5.31 -12.11 -12.55
CA GLY A 110 3.90 -12.08 -12.91
C GLY A 110 3.25 -10.81 -12.36
N THR A 111 1.98 -10.61 -12.65
CA THR A 111 1.25 -9.45 -12.14
C THR A 111 1.05 -9.62 -10.64
N GLN A 112 1.70 -8.74 -9.88
CA GLN A 112 1.62 -8.72 -8.43
C GLN A 112 0.65 -7.62 -8.01
N ARG A 113 -0.17 -7.94 -7.02
CA ARG A 113 -1.03 -6.99 -6.34
C ARG A 113 -0.75 -7.03 -4.85
N PHE A 114 -0.86 -5.88 -4.21
CA PHE A 114 -0.99 -5.82 -2.78
C PHE A 114 -2.08 -4.83 -2.39
N VAL A 115 -2.82 -5.19 -1.35
CA VAL A 115 -3.76 -4.30 -0.69
C VAL A 115 -3.27 -4.15 0.74
N LYS A 116 -3.33 -2.93 1.26
CA LYS A 116 -3.11 -2.67 2.67
C LYS A 116 -4.30 -1.86 3.19
N VAL A 117 -4.82 -2.23 4.35
CA VAL A 117 -5.91 -1.52 5.03
C VAL A 117 -5.55 -1.30 6.49
N ARG A 118 -5.81 -0.09 6.98
CA ARG A 118 -5.80 0.24 8.41
C ARG A 118 -7.18 0.71 8.83
N VAL A 119 -7.71 0.17 9.94
CA VAL A 119 -8.93 0.65 10.59
C VAL A 119 -8.70 0.82 12.09
N GLY A 120 -8.61 2.06 12.57
CA GLY A 120 -8.13 2.36 13.93
C GLY A 120 -6.76 1.71 14.19
N GLU A 121 -6.67 0.84 15.20
CA GLU A 121 -5.46 0.07 15.52
C GLU A 121 -5.26 -1.17 14.64
N ASN A 122 -6.31 -1.63 13.95
CA ASN A 122 -6.26 -2.84 13.14
C ASN A 122 -5.55 -2.58 11.81
N ARG A 123 -4.69 -3.51 11.40
CA ARG A 123 -3.94 -3.44 10.14
C ARG A 123 -4.01 -4.79 9.44
N LYS A 124 -4.17 -4.79 8.11
CA LYS A 124 -4.13 -5.99 7.29
C LYS A 124 -3.45 -5.70 5.96
N SER A 125 -2.53 -6.56 5.56
CA SER A 125 -1.87 -6.53 4.26
C SER A 125 -2.13 -7.86 3.57
N VAL A 126 -2.63 -7.82 2.34
CA VAL A 126 -2.82 -8.98 1.49
C VAL A 126 -1.97 -8.77 0.24
N ARG A 127 -1.11 -9.74 -0.09
CA ARG A 127 -0.31 -9.75 -1.32
C ARG A 127 -0.65 -10.97 -2.16
N CYS A 128 -0.73 -10.80 -3.46
CA CYS A 128 -0.90 -11.89 -4.41
C CYS A 128 -0.10 -11.69 -5.69
N ASP A 129 0.32 -12.79 -6.31
CA ASP A 129 0.79 -12.82 -7.71
C ASP A 129 -0.40 -13.16 -8.65
N ASP A 130 -0.15 -13.80 -9.78
CA ASP A 130 -1.19 -14.22 -10.72
C ASP A 130 -2.26 -15.13 -10.10
N ALA A 131 -2.02 -15.69 -8.90
CA ALA A 131 -2.99 -16.43 -8.10
C ALA A 131 -3.83 -15.55 -7.13
N CYS A 132 -4.11 -14.28 -7.49
CA CYS A 132 -4.96 -13.41 -6.69
C CYS A 132 -6.36 -14.00 -6.46
N PRO A 133 -6.89 -13.97 -5.23
CA PRO A 133 -8.24 -14.41 -4.96
C PRO A 133 -9.25 -13.45 -5.62
N PRO A 134 -10.44 -13.93 -6.06
CA PRO A 134 -11.43 -13.12 -6.75
C PRO A 134 -11.83 -11.83 -6.03
N GLU A 135 -11.80 -11.84 -4.70
CA GLU A 135 -12.10 -10.70 -3.85
C GLU A 135 -11.11 -9.54 -4.06
N ILE A 136 -9.82 -9.84 -4.22
CA ILE A 136 -8.79 -8.83 -4.46
C ILE A 136 -8.85 -8.33 -5.90
N VAL A 137 -9.15 -9.22 -6.86
CA VAL A 137 -9.37 -8.83 -8.27
C VAL A 137 -10.54 -7.84 -8.37
N ARG A 138 -11.69 -8.17 -7.78
CA ARG A 138 -12.88 -7.29 -7.75
C ARG A 138 -12.57 -5.95 -7.08
N LEU A 139 -11.81 -5.95 -5.98
CA LEU A 139 -11.43 -4.72 -5.29
C LEU A 139 -10.52 -3.82 -6.16
N SER A 140 -9.58 -4.42 -6.89
CA SER A 140 -8.77 -3.70 -7.90
C SER A 140 -9.66 -3.13 -9.01
N GLU A 141 -10.55 -3.94 -9.58
CA GLU A 141 -11.49 -3.48 -10.62
C GLU A 141 -12.35 -2.30 -10.15
N PHE A 142 -12.86 -2.35 -8.91
CA PHE A 142 -13.60 -1.24 -8.31
C PHE A 142 -12.74 0.04 -8.25
N VAL A 143 -11.48 -0.08 -7.82
CA VAL A 143 -10.56 1.06 -7.73
C VAL A 143 -10.33 1.67 -9.12
N HIS A 144 -10.08 0.86 -10.14
CA HIS A 144 -9.91 1.37 -11.51
C HIS A 144 -11.19 2.05 -12.00
N GLN A 145 -12.30 1.33 -12.04
CA GLN A 145 -13.53 1.81 -12.66
C GLN A 145 -14.18 2.99 -11.93
N THR A 146 -14.04 3.06 -10.61
CA THR A 146 -14.74 4.07 -9.78
C THR A 146 -13.82 5.21 -9.35
N ILE A 147 -12.53 4.96 -9.18
CA ILE A 147 -11.59 5.93 -8.62
C ILE A 147 -10.62 6.44 -9.69
N LEU A 148 -9.94 5.58 -10.43
CA LEU A 148 -8.87 6.01 -11.33
C LEU A 148 -9.37 6.40 -12.72
N ASP A 149 -10.13 5.53 -13.40
CA ASP A 149 -10.58 5.72 -14.78
C ASP A 149 -11.34 7.04 -15.00
N PRO A 150 -12.26 7.46 -14.09
CA PRO A 150 -12.96 8.74 -14.25
C PRO A 150 -12.04 9.97 -14.20
N ARG A 151 -10.78 9.80 -13.82
CA ARG A 151 -9.76 10.85 -13.61
C ARG A 151 -8.59 10.73 -14.57
N VAL A 152 -8.67 9.87 -15.60
CA VAL A 152 -7.55 9.64 -16.53
C VAL A 152 -7.08 10.93 -17.20
N ASP A 153 -8.00 11.85 -17.51
CA ASP A 153 -7.69 13.16 -18.10
C ASP A 153 -6.93 14.07 -17.12
N ASP A 154 -7.21 13.97 -15.82
CA ASP A 154 -6.52 14.73 -14.77
C ASP A 154 -5.04 14.29 -14.65
N PHE A 155 -4.74 13.04 -14.98
CA PHE A 155 -3.39 12.49 -14.92
C PHE A 155 -2.49 12.92 -16.08
N GLY A 156 -3.02 13.62 -17.08
CA GLY A 156 -2.24 14.23 -18.17
C GLY A 156 -1.26 15.30 -17.67
N GLY A 157 -1.59 15.97 -16.55
CA GLY A 157 -0.74 16.98 -15.91
C GLY A 157 0.05 16.48 -14.70
N ALA A 158 0.10 15.17 -14.46
CA ALA A 158 0.74 14.60 -13.28
C ALA A 158 2.24 14.91 -13.24
N LYS A 159 2.74 15.30 -12.07
CA LYS A 159 4.14 15.70 -11.86
C LYS A 159 5.05 14.48 -12.05
N VAL A 160 6.15 14.65 -12.79
CA VAL A 160 7.23 13.66 -12.84
C VAL A 160 7.91 13.58 -11.46
N ILE A 161 8.06 12.37 -10.95
CA ILE A 161 8.67 12.08 -9.65
C ILE A 161 9.84 11.12 -9.81
N ASP A 162 10.73 11.08 -8.83
CA ASP A 162 11.79 10.06 -8.78
C ASP A 162 11.17 8.68 -8.52
N ARG A 163 11.73 7.63 -9.14
CA ARG A 163 11.28 6.24 -8.90
C ARG A 163 11.30 5.88 -7.42
N ALA A 164 12.28 6.37 -6.66
CA ALA A 164 12.38 6.16 -5.23
C ALA A 164 11.16 6.71 -4.46
N GLU A 165 10.55 7.79 -4.95
CA GLU A 165 9.32 8.37 -4.40
C GLU A 165 8.08 7.52 -4.72
N ALA A 166 8.09 6.79 -5.83
CA ALA A 166 6.99 5.90 -6.24
C ALA A 166 6.99 4.54 -5.51
N THR A 167 8.07 4.20 -4.81
CA THR A 167 8.20 2.89 -4.15
C THR A 167 7.23 2.71 -2.97
N GLU A 168 6.86 1.45 -2.71
CA GLU A 168 6.02 1.01 -1.60
C GLU A 168 6.51 1.65 -0.27
N PRO A 169 5.65 2.30 0.53
CA PRO A 169 6.00 2.58 1.90
C PRO A 169 6.00 1.22 2.60
N GLU A 170 7.15 0.79 3.10
CA GLU A 170 7.31 -0.52 3.75
C GLU A 170 6.29 -0.72 4.90
N SER A 171 5.72 0.37 5.43
CA SER A 171 4.81 0.34 6.55
C SER A 171 3.76 1.47 6.56
N PHE A 172 2.65 1.24 7.27
CA PHE A 172 1.66 2.25 7.67
C PHE A 172 2.12 3.10 8.87
N GLU A 173 3.43 3.15 9.14
CA GLU A 173 4.00 3.71 10.37
C GLU A 173 3.89 5.23 10.52
#